data_AF-A0A4Q7ZUI3-F1
#
_entry.id   AF-A0A4Q7ZUI3-F1
#
_cell.length_a   1.000
_cell.length_b   1.000
_cell.length_c   1.000
_cell.angle_alpha   90.00
_cell.angle_beta   90.00
_cell.angle_gamma   90.00
#
_symmetry.space_group_name_H-M   'P 1'
#
loop_
_entity.id
_entity.type
_entity.pdbx_description
1 polymer ?
#
loop_
_entity_poly.entity_id
_entity_poly.type
_entity_poly.pdbx_seq_one_letter_code
_entity_poly.pdbx_strand_id
1 'polypeptide(L)'
;MSNSDTPWEPPIAGSEAEHLVGALDRLRTTFRWKADDLDAAGLHTSVGASTLTLGRLLKHLALVEEHTFGTKLDGTPPGAPWDTADWEADPDWEFTSAAADTPEQLYALWDGAVEKSRARLRAALAAGGLDQPAHIAWPDGRHASLRRLLCDLIEEYGRHTGHADLLRESVDGLAGEDPPPGWQARSGRFRLNG
;
A
#
# COMPACT_ATOMS: atom_id res chain seq x y z
N MET A 1 0.37 17.21 21.20
CA MET A 1 -0.08 16.01 21.95
C MET A 1 -0.12 14.90 20.93
N SER A 2 0.82 13.96 20.95
CA SER A 2 0.65 12.76 20.13
C SER A 2 -0.52 11.99 20.73
N ASN A 3 -1.56 11.77 19.95
CA ASN A 3 -2.62 10.86 20.36
C ASN A 3 -2.03 9.45 20.20
N SER A 4 -1.40 8.93 21.25
CA SER A 4 -0.67 7.66 21.23
C SER A 4 -1.51 6.49 20.72
N ASP A 5 -2.82 6.62 20.83
CA ASP A 5 -3.77 5.57 20.53
C ASP A 5 -4.17 5.54 19.05
N THR A 6 -3.86 6.59 18.28
CA THR A 6 -4.17 6.70 16.84
C THR A 6 -2.95 7.23 16.06
N PRO A 7 -1.81 6.51 16.06
CA PRO A 7 -0.57 6.99 15.46
C PRO A 7 -0.62 7.14 13.92
N TRP A 8 -1.67 6.65 13.29
CA TRP A 8 -1.91 6.78 11.85
C TRP A 8 -2.53 8.11 11.45
N GLU A 9 -2.96 8.95 12.40
CA GLU A 9 -3.55 10.24 12.07
C GLU A 9 -2.51 11.22 11.49
N PRO A 10 -2.80 11.88 10.36
CA PRO A 10 -1.99 12.99 9.90
C PRO A 10 -1.90 14.08 10.98
N PRO A 11 -0.80 14.87 11.03
CA PRO A 11 -0.70 15.93 12.02
C PRO A 11 -1.82 16.96 11.82
N ILE A 12 -2.32 17.54 12.91
CA ILE A 12 -3.36 18.59 12.86
C ILE A 12 -2.83 19.86 12.17
N ALA A 13 -1.55 20.16 12.37
CA ALA A 13 -0.83 21.20 11.66
C ALA A 13 0.57 20.66 11.33
N GLY A 14 1.00 20.82 10.09
CA GLY A 14 2.29 20.35 9.61
C GLY A 14 2.64 20.96 8.25
N SER A 15 3.83 20.66 7.79
CA SER A 15 4.26 20.91 6.42
C SER A 15 3.48 20.06 5.42
N GLU A 16 3.55 20.45 4.13
CA GLU A 16 2.98 19.66 3.03
C GLU A 16 3.48 18.20 3.05
N ALA A 17 4.78 18.00 3.29
CA ALA A 17 5.38 16.67 3.34
C ALA A 17 4.81 15.84 4.51
N GLU A 18 4.68 16.43 5.69
CA GLU A 18 4.11 15.74 6.85
C GLU A 18 2.65 15.35 6.62
N HIS A 19 1.84 16.18 5.95
CA HIS A 19 0.47 15.82 5.59
C HIS A 19 0.39 14.72 4.52
N LEU A 20 1.21 14.77 3.46
CA LEU A 20 1.22 13.73 2.43
C LEU A 20 1.64 12.37 3.00
N VAL A 21 2.70 12.35 3.82
CA VAL A 21 3.15 11.11 4.47
C VAL A 21 2.11 10.60 5.45
N GLY A 22 1.54 11.48 6.29
CA GLY A 22 0.48 11.12 7.23
C GLY A 22 -0.76 10.57 6.54
N ALA A 23 -1.22 11.20 5.44
CA ALA A 23 -2.38 10.73 4.68
C ALA A 23 -2.14 9.34 4.06
N LEU A 24 -0.95 9.11 3.50
CA LEU A 24 -0.57 7.81 2.97
C LEU A 24 -0.51 6.74 4.08
N ASP A 25 0.08 7.06 5.23
CA ASP A 25 0.17 6.11 6.35
C ASP A 25 -1.20 5.83 7.00
N ARG A 26 -2.11 6.81 7.05
CA ARG A 26 -3.51 6.59 7.43
C ARG A 26 -4.15 5.55 6.53
N LEU A 27 -4.09 5.75 5.20
CA LEU A 27 -4.69 4.83 4.25
C LEU A 27 -4.06 3.43 4.27
N ARG A 28 -2.73 3.33 4.40
CA ARG A 28 -2.04 2.04 4.61
C ARG A 28 -2.57 1.31 5.84
N THR A 29 -2.72 2.04 6.94
CA THR A 29 -3.20 1.48 8.20
C THR A 29 -4.65 1.03 8.07
N THR A 30 -5.52 1.86 7.49
CA THR A 30 -6.93 1.51 7.23
C THR A 30 -7.04 0.30 6.32
N PHE A 31 -6.34 0.28 5.18
CA PHE A 31 -6.32 -0.88 4.29
C PHE A 31 -5.87 -2.15 5.03
N ARG A 32 -4.78 -2.05 5.80
CA ARG A 32 -4.25 -3.18 6.54
C ARG A 32 -5.21 -3.70 7.60
N TRP A 33 -5.94 -2.81 8.28
CA TRP A 33 -7.01 -3.17 9.22
C TRP A 33 -8.15 -3.92 8.52
N LYS A 34 -8.58 -3.46 7.35
CA LYS A 34 -9.61 -4.14 6.56
C LYS A 34 -9.17 -5.52 6.10
N ALA A 35 -7.90 -5.68 5.75
CA ALA A 35 -7.33 -6.94 5.33
C ALA A 35 -6.93 -7.89 6.48
N ASP A 36 -6.93 -7.44 7.74
CA ASP A 36 -6.31 -8.16 8.86
C ASP A 36 -7.09 -9.38 9.37
N ASP A 37 -6.38 -10.32 9.98
CA ASP A 37 -6.99 -11.44 10.72
C ASP A 37 -7.93 -12.32 9.88
N LEU A 38 -7.68 -12.41 8.57
CA LEU A 38 -8.43 -13.25 7.64
C LEU A 38 -7.62 -14.50 7.26
N ASP A 39 -8.33 -15.62 7.22
CA ASP A 39 -7.84 -16.86 6.61
C ASP A 39 -7.95 -16.81 5.07
N ALA A 40 -7.61 -17.93 4.41
CA ALA A 40 -7.67 -18.01 2.95
C ALA A 40 -9.10 -17.75 2.43
N ALA A 41 -10.14 -18.30 3.08
CA ALA A 41 -11.51 -18.12 2.63
C ALA A 41 -11.94 -16.65 2.70
N GLY A 42 -11.59 -15.95 3.78
CA GLY A 42 -11.81 -14.50 3.90
C GLY A 42 -11.07 -13.71 2.83
N LEU A 43 -9.79 -14.00 2.60
CA LEU A 43 -8.98 -13.31 1.58
C LEU A 43 -9.42 -13.59 0.13
N HIS A 44 -10.16 -14.67 -0.10
CA HIS A 44 -10.74 -15.02 -1.40
C HIS A 44 -12.19 -14.56 -1.59
N THR A 45 -12.82 -13.98 -0.57
CA THR A 45 -14.20 -13.50 -0.69
C THR A 45 -14.27 -12.33 -1.67
N SER A 46 -15.26 -12.37 -2.57
CA SER A 46 -15.58 -11.30 -3.52
C SER A 46 -17.03 -10.83 -3.34
N VAL A 47 -17.36 -9.68 -3.96
CA VAL A 47 -18.67 -9.04 -3.81
C VAL A 47 -19.31 -8.80 -5.18
N GLY A 48 -20.57 -9.25 -5.32
CA GLY A 48 -21.35 -9.06 -6.54
C GLY A 48 -20.69 -9.69 -7.75
N ALA A 49 -20.58 -8.92 -8.84
CA ALA A 49 -19.93 -9.36 -10.08
C ALA A 49 -18.40 -9.15 -10.08
N SER A 50 -17.83 -8.57 -9.02
CA SER A 50 -16.40 -8.26 -8.96
C SER A 50 -15.56 -9.52 -8.76
N THR A 51 -14.40 -9.57 -9.41
CA THR A 51 -13.37 -10.59 -9.18
C THR A 51 -12.30 -10.12 -8.20
N LEU A 52 -12.38 -8.88 -7.68
CA LEU A 52 -11.48 -8.40 -6.64
C LEU A 52 -11.73 -9.14 -5.33
N THR A 53 -10.65 -9.35 -4.57
CA THR A 53 -10.66 -9.92 -3.22
C THR A 53 -9.59 -9.22 -2.37
N LEU A 54 -9.64 -9.36 -1.04
CA LEU A 54 -8.63 -8.74 -0.17
C LEU A 54 -7.22 -9.33 -0.41
N GLY A 55 -7.12 -10.63 -0.70
CA GLY A 55 -5.85 -11.26 -1.06
C GLY A 55 -5.25 -10.69 -2.34
N ARG A 56 -6.10 -10.46 -3.35
CA ARG A 56 -5.73 -9.77 -4.60
C ARG A 56 -5.22 -8.35 -4.35
N LEU A 57 -5.92 -7.59 -3.52
CA LEU A 57 -5.52 -6.22 -3.17
C LEU A 57 -4.22 -6.16 -2.35
N LEU A 58 -3.97 -7.12 -1.44
CA LEU A 58 -2.71 -7.21 -0.70
C LEU A 58 -1.53 -7.36 -1.66
N LYS A 59 -1.61 -8.29 -2.61
CA LYS A 59 -0.55 -8.51 -3.60
C LYS A 59 -0.37 -7.33 -4.54
N HIS A 60 -1.48 -6.77 -5.02
CA HIS A 60 -1.45 -5.60 -5.90
C HIS A 60 -0.82 -4.37 -5.23
N LEU A 61 -1.26 -4.01 -4.02
CA LEU A 61 -0.68 -2.85 -3.33
C LEU A 61 0.79 -3.10 -2.93
N ALA A 62 1.21 -4.36 -2.72
CA ALA A 62 2.62 -4.67 -2.53
C ALA A 62 3.46 -4.39 -3.78
N LEU A 63 2.95 -4.74 -4.97
CA LEU A 63 3.56 -4.39 -6.25
C LEU A 63 3.63 -2.87 -6.42
N VAL A 64 2.52 -2.16 -6.16
CA VAL A 64 2.43 -0.70 -6.32
C VAL A 64 3.44 0.02 -5.42
N GLU A 65 3.65 -0.43 -4.19
CA GLU A 65 4.65 0.11 -3.27
C GLU A 65 6.09 -0.06 -3.80
N GLU A 66 6.44 -1.27 -4.23
CA GLU A 66 7.77 -1.58 -4.79
C GLU A 66 8.02 -0.82 -6.09
N HIS A 67 7.02 -0.78 -6.97
CA HIS A 67 7.11 -0.09 -8.25
C HIS A 67 7.23 1.43 -8.06
N THR A 68 6.47 2.01 -7.12
CA THR A 68 6.49 3.47 -6.88
C THR A 68 7.83 3.93 -6.31
N PHE A 69 8.31 3.29 -5.24
CA PHE A 69 9.51 3.78 -4.55
C PHE A 69 10.81 3.14 -5.00
N GLY A 70 10.79 1.92 -5.54
CA GLY A 70 11.96 1.35 -6.21
C GLY A 70 12.03 1.85 -7.65
N THR A 71 11.25 1.22 -8.52
CA THR A 71 11.40 1.42 -9.97
C THR A 71 11.17 2.86 -10.43
N LYS A 72 10.08 3.52 -10.01
CA LYS A 72 9.77 4.89 -10.44
C LYS A 72 10.66 5.94 -9.78
N LEU A 73 10.92 5.83 -8.48
CA LEU A 73 11.66 6.85 -7.74
C LEU A 73 13.17 6.76 -7.95
N ASP A 74 13.80 5.60 -7.77
CA ASP A 74 15.26 5.47 -7.77
C ASP A 74 15.81 4.59 -8.90
N GLY A 75 14.94 3.94 -9.68
CA GLY A 75 15.32 3.09 -10.80
C GLY A 75 15.73 1.67 -10.40
N THR A 76 15.49 1.28 -9.15
CA THR A 76 15.73 -0.10 -8.71
C THR A 76 14.86 -1.06 -9.53
N PRO A 77 15.45 -2.08 -10.18
CA PRO A 77 14.67 -3.08 -10.91
C PRO A 77 13.75 -3.85 -9.94
N PRO A 78 12.60 -4.35 -10.42
CA PRO A 78 11.74 -5.22 -9.61
C PRO A 78 12.56 -6.41 -9.09
N GLY A 79 12.33 -6.78 -7.82
CA GLY A 79 12.87 -8.01 -7.25
C GLY A 79 11.76 -9.06 -7.09
N ALA A 80 12.13 -10.24 -6.60
CA ALA A 80 11.18 -11.32 -6.34
C ALA A 80 9.97 -10.88 -5.48
N PRO A 81 8.75 -11.32 -5.83
CA PRO A 81 8.43 -12.24 -6.92
C PRO A 81 8.23 -11.56 -8.30
N TRP A 82 8.30 -10.23 -8.37
CA TRP A 82 7.92 -9.44 -9.54
C TRP A 82 8.85 -9.61 -10.75
N ASP A 83 10.11 -9.93 -10.49
CA ASP A 83 11.14 -10.22 -11.51
C ASP A 83 10.94 -11.58 -12.21
N THR A 84 10.09 -12.45 -11.65
CA THR A 84 9.80 -13.78 -12.21
C THR A 84 8.52 -13.83 -13.06
N ALA A 85 7.72 -12.76 -13.03
CA ALA A 85 6.44 -12.72 -13.72
C ALA A 85 6.61 -12.42 -15.22
N ASP A 86 5.83 -13.13 -16.05
CA ASP A 86 5.71 -12.87 -17.47
C ASP A 86 4.63 -11.80 -17.71
N TRP A 87 5.02 -10.53 -17.53
CA TRP A 87 4.12 -9.38 -17.64
C TRP A 87 3.58 -9.15 -19.05
N GLU A 88 4.20 -9.72 -20.10
CA GLU A 88 3.65 -9.65 -21.46
C GLU A 88 2.51 -10.66 -21.64
N ALA A 89 2.65 -11.86 -21.08
CA ALA A 89 1.60 -12.88 -21.13
C ALA A 89 0.45 -12.60 -20.16
N ASP A 90 0.72 -12.02 -19.00
CA ASP A 90 -0.25 -11.68 -17.97
C ASP A 90 0.03 -10.29 -17.35
N PRO A 91 -0.56 -9.22 -17.92
CA PRO A 91 -0.37 -7.87 -17.41
C PRO A 91 -0.92 -7.63 -15.99
N ASP A 92 -1.85 -8.48 -15.54
CA ASP A 92 -2.48 -8.43 -14.22
C ASP A 92 -1.98 -9.59 -13.33
N TRP A 93 -0.75 -10.05 -13.56
CA TRP A 93 -0.18 -11.23 -12.90
C TRP A 93 -0.29 -11.17 -11.38
N GLU A 94 -0.13 -10.00 -10.78
CA GLU A 94 -0.27 -9.81 -9.35
C GLU A 94 -1.69 -10.10 -8.84
N PHE A 95 -2.71 -9.89 -9.65
CA PHE A 95 -4.09 -10.27 -9.32
C PHE A 95 -4.38 -11.74 -9.61
N THR A 96 -3.94 -12.27 -10.75
CA THR A 96 -4.23 -13.64 -11.16
C THR A 96 -3.51 -14.65 -10.27
N SER A 97 -2.26 -14.35 -9.89
CA SER A 97 -1.41 -15.23 -9.08
C SER A 97 -1.67 -15.15 -7.58
N ALA A 98 -2.29 -14.08 -7.08
CA ALA A 98 -2.58 -13.91 -5.65
C ALA A 98 -3.37 -15.08 -5.06
N ALA A 99 -4.18 -15.75 -5.88
CA ALA A 99 -4.99 -16.85 -5.40
C ALA A 99 -4.19 -18.13 -5.06
N ALA A 100 -2.93 -18.21 -5.49
CA ALA A 100 -2.02 -19.32 -5.19
C ALA A 100 -1.15 -19.05 -3.95
N ASP A 101 -1.17 -17.82 -3.42
CA ASP A 101 -0.40 -17.46 -2.23
C ASP A 101 -1.19 -17.76 -0.96
N THR A 102 -0.49 -18.25 0.07
CA THR A 102 -1.06 -18.38 1.42
C THR A 102 -1.32 -17.01 2.04
N PRO A 103 -2.26 -16.89 3.00
CA PRO A 103 -2.46 -15.66 3.76
C PRO A 103 -1.15 -15.10 4.33
N GLU A 104 -0.29 -15.95 4.89
CA GLU A 104 0.99 -15.54 5.46
C GLU A 104 1.93 -14.92 4.42
N GLN A 105 1.96 -15.47 3.20
CA GLN A 105 2.74 -14.90 2.10
C GLN A 105 2.20 -13.55 1.66
N LEU A 106 0.88 -13.40 1.53
CA LEU A 106 0.24 -12.15 1.12
C LEU A 106 0.48 -11.03 2.15
N TYR A 107 0.32 -11.32 3.45
CA TYR A 107 0.63 -10.35 4.51
C TYR A 107 2.12 -9.99 4.51
N ALA A 108 3.01 -10.99 4.44
CA ALA A 108 4.45 -10.74 4.46
C ALA A 108 4.92 -9.90 3.25
N LEU A 109 4.32 -10.13 2.09
CA LEU A 109 4.63 -9.41 0.86
C LEU A 109 4.24 -7.93 0.98
N TRP A 110 3.01 -7.64 1.41
CA TRP A 110 2.55 -6.27 1.58
C TRP A 110 3.27 -5.55 2.73
N ASP A 111 3.38 -6.17 3.90
CA ASP A 111 4.07 -5.59 5.05
C ASP A 111 5.53 -5.25 4.72
N GLY A 112 6.22 -6.16 4.01
CA GLY A 112 7.60 -5.97 3.58
C GLY A 112 7.74 -4.84 2.55
N ALA A 113 6.79 -4.71 1.62
CA ALA A 113 6.79 -3.65 0.62
C ALA A 113 6.60 -2.27 1.25
N VAL A 114 5.66 -2.15 2.21
CA VAL A 114 5.43 -0.89 2.95
C VAL A 114 6.65 -0.47 3.76
N GLU A 115 7.32 -1.40 4.46
CA GLU A 115 8.53 -1.07 5.23
C GLU A 115 9.67 -0.57 4.33
N LYS A 116 9.93 -1.22 3.19
CA LYS A 116 10.92 -0.74 2.21
C LYS A 116 10.54 0.62 1.64
N SER A 117 9.28 0.78 1.28
CA SER A 117 8.71 2.03 0.76
C SER A 117 8.89 3.20 1.74
N ARG A 118 8.58 3.00 3.03
CA ARG A 118 8.83 3.98 4.09
C ARG A 118 10.30 4.36 4.21
N ALA A 119 11.21 3.39 4.15
CA ALA A 119 12.64 3.66 4.20
C ALA A 119 13.12 4.50 3.01
N ARG A 120 12.70 4.15 1.79
CA ARG A 120 13.02 4.88 0.56
C ARG A 120 12.44 6.30 0.55
N LEU A 121 11.18 6.45 0.95
CA LEU A 121 10.51 7.74 1.07
C LEU A 121 11.23 8.67 2.05
N ARG A 122 11.60 8.16 3.24
CA ARG A 122 12.35 8.94 4.24
C ARG A 122 13.71 9.39 3.69
N ALA A 123 14.43 8.50 3.03
CA ALA A 123 15.72 8.82 2.42
C ALA A 123 15.58 9.88 1.32
N ALA A 124 14.58 9.75 0.45
CA ALA A 124 14.30 10.72 -0.60
C ALA A 124 13.94 12.09 0.00
N LEU A 125 12.99 12.17 0.92
CA LEU A 125 12.62 13.43 1.57
C LEU A 125 13.83 14.14 2.19
N ALA A 126 14.73 13.38 2.84
CA ALA A 126 15.96 13.92 3.41
C ALA A 126 16.97 14.40 2.35
N ALA A 127 17.03 13.75 1.19
CA ALA A 127 17.98 14.08 0.13
C ALA A 127 17.58 15.31 -0.69
N GLY A 128 16.30 15.45 -1.02
CA GLY A 128 15.83 16.48 -1.96
C GLY A 128 14.41 16.98 -1.75
N GLY A 129 13.72 16.53 -0.69
CA GLY A 129 12.35 16.92 -0.42
C GLY A 129 11.35 16.50 -1.50
N LEU A 130 10.17 17.11 -1.48
CA LEU A 130 9.05 16.76 -2.36
C LEU A 130 9.29 17.09 -3.85
N ASP A 131 10.10 18.11 -4.12
CA ASP A 131 10.34 18.62 -5.47
C ASP A 131 11.45 17.87 -6.23
N GLN A 132 12.15 16.94 -5.59
CA GLN A 132 13.22 16.20 -6.27
C GLN A 132 12.66 15.38 -7.45
N PRO A 133 13.42 15.29 -8.56
CA PRO A 133 13.05 14.43 -9.67
C PRO A 133 13.17 12.95 -9.27
N ALA A 134 12.19 12.17 -9.69
CA ALA A 134 12.20 10.71 -9.66
C ALA A 134 12.92 10.15 -10.89
N HIS A 135 13.32 8.88 -10.84
CA HIS A 135 13.96 8.20 -11.97
C HIS A 135 13.06 8.13 -13.22
N ILE A 136 11.74 7.92 -13.03
CA ILE A 136 10.79 7.84 -14.13
C ILE A 136 10.74 9.14 -14.95
N ALA A 137 10.86 8.99 -16.26
CA ALA A 137 10.84 10.08 -17.23
C ALA A 137 9.80 9.84 -18.33
N TRP A 138 9.21 10.92 -18.82
CA TRP A 138 8.41 10.93 -20.04
C TRP A 138 9.30 10.91 -21.28
N PRO A 139 8.77 10.54 -22.46
CA PRO A 139 9.55 10.53 -23.71
C PRO A 139 10.19 11.86 -24.09
N ASP A 140 9.67 12.98 -23.56
CA ASP A 140 10.21 14.32 -23.75
C ASP A 140 11.31 14.72 -22.73
N GLY A 141 11.73 13.78 -21.88
CA GLY A 141 12.79 13.97 -20.88
C GLY A 141 12.34 14.62 -19.57
N ARG A 142 11.05 14.94 -19.40
CA ARG A 142 10.54 15.42 -18.11
C ARG A 142 10.46 14.29 -17.09
N HIS A 143 10.85 14.56 -15.86
CA HIS A 143 10.77 13.61 -14.75
C HIS A 143 9.56 13.91 -13.85
N ALA A 144 8.95 12.87 -13.27
CA ALA A 144 8.02 13.06 -12.16
C ALA A 144 8.77 13.63 -10.95
N SER A 145 8.09 14.32 -10.04
CA SER A 145 8.64 14.64 -8.73
C SER A 145 8.24 13.60 -7.69
N LEU A 146 8.96 13.55 -6.56
CA LEU A 146 8.53 12.74 -5.40
C LEU A 146 7.10 13.10 -4.96
N ARG A 147 6.74 14.39 -5.00
CA ARG A 147 5.37 14.86 -4.73
C ARG A 147 4.36 14.16 -5.63
N ARG A 148 4.64 14.09 -6.94
CA ARG A 148 3.74 13.44 -7.90
C ARG A 148 3.54 11.97 -7.54
N LEU A 149 4.62 11.25 -7.24
CA LEU A 149 4.55 9.83 -6.86
C LEU A 149 3.74 9.60 -5.57
N LEU A 150 3.87 10.48 -4.58
CA LEU A 150 3.07 10.42 -3.35
C LEU A 150 1.58 10.64 -3.62
N CYS A 151 1.22 11.64 -4.43
CA CYS A 151 -0.18 11.87 -4.79
C CYS A 151 -0.77 10.66 -5.52
N ASP A 152 -0.07 10.13 -6.53
CA ASP A 152 -0.54 8.95 -7.28
C ASP A 152 -0.74 7.74 -6.34
N LEU A 153 0.16 7.54 -5.37
CA LEU A 153 0.03 6.43 -4.41
C LEU A 153 -1.11 6.62 -3.41
N ILE A 154 -1.33 7.85 -2.94
CA ILE A 154 -2.48 8.19 -2.08
C ILE A 154 -3.79 7.93 -2.83
N GLU A 155 -3.87 8.31 -4.10
CA GLU A 155 -5.05 8.05 -4.94
C GLU A 155 -5.31 6.54 -5.09
N GLU A 156 -4.28 5.73 -5.31
CA GLU A 156 -4.48 4.27 -5.39
C GLU A 156 -4.90 3.64 -4.07
N TYR A 157 -4.27 4.02 -2.97
CA TYR A 157 -4.70 3.56 -1.66
C TYR A 157 -6.14 4.01 -1.34
N GLY A 158 -6.50 5.25 -1.67
CA GLY A 158 -7.86 5.77 -1.49
C GLY A 158 -8.89 4.93 -2.25
N ARG A 159 -8.62 4.63 -3.52
CA ARG A 159 -9.47 3.77 -4.35
C ARG A 159 -9.59 2.35 -3.78
N HIS A 160 -8.48 1.73 -3.44
CA HIS A 160 -8.46 0.32 -3.01
C HIS A 160 -8.88 0.10 -1.55
N THR A 161 -8.77 1.10 -0.69
CA THR A 161 -9.35 1.06 0.66
C THR A 161 -10.87 1.07 0.58
N GLY A 162 -11.47 1.86 -0.31
CA GLY A 162 -12.92 1.80 -0.55
C GLY A 162 -13.40 0.45 -1.09
N HIS A 163 -12.60 -0.23 -1.92
CA HIS A 163 -12.90 -1.63 -2.29
C HIS A 163 -12.76 -2.57 -1.08
N ALA A 164 -11.72 -2.39 -0.27
CA ALA A 164 -11.48 -3.22 0.92
C ALA A 164 -12.61 -3.11 1.96
N ASP A 165 -13.27 -1.96 2.08
CA ASP A 165 -14.46 -1.80 2.92
C ASP A 165 -15.56 -2.79 2.56
N LEU A 166 -16.00 -2.80 1.30
CA LEU A 166 -17.09 -3.67 0.84
C LEU A 166 -16.70 -5.15 0.92
N LEU A 167 -15.46 -5.46 0.57
CA LEU A 167 -14.93 -6.82 0.65
C LEU A 167 -14.92 -7.32 2.10
N ARG A 168 -14.38 -6.52 3.03
CA ARG A 168 -14.29 -6.90 4.44
C ARG A 168 -15.67 -7.03 5.08
N GLU A 169 -16.56 -6.06 4.84
CA GLU A 169 -17.94 -6.11 5.35
C GLU A 169 -18.66 -7.38 4.88
N SER A 170 -18.37 -7.87 3.67
CA SER A 170 -18.95 -9.11 3.15
C SER A 170 -18.36 -10.39 3.75
N VAL A 171 -17.20 -10.33 4.40
CA VAL A 171 -16.59 -11.47 5.10
C VAL A 171 -17.23 -11.65 6.48
N ASP A 172 -17.22 -10.60 7.30
CA ASP A 172 -17.59 -10.68 8.71
C ASP A 172 -18.35 -9.45 9.25
N GLY A 173 -18.74 -8.52 8.39
CA GLY A 173 -19.47 -7.30 8.77
C GLY A 173 -18.61 -6.19 9.38
N LEU A 174 -17.28 -6.32 9.40
CA LEU A 174 -16.41 -5.25 9.91
C LEU A 174 -16.49 -4.01 9.00
N ALA A 175 -16.96 -2.91 9.59
CA ALA A 175 -17.15 -1.62 8.94
C ALA A 175 -16.54 -0.46 9.77
N GLY A 176 -16.48 0.73 9.19
CA GLY A 176 -15.94 1.96 9.82
C GLY A 176 -14.84 2.61 9.00
N GLU A 177 -14.55 3.88 9.30
CA GLU A 177 -13.59 4.70 8.55
C GLU A 177 -12.13 4.39 8.91
N ASP A 178 -11.84 4.21 10.20
CA ASP A 178 -10.49 4.00 10.75
C ASP A 178 -10.46 2.83 11.73
N PRO A 179 -9.27 2.23 11.96
CA PRO A 179 -9.10 1.27 13.03
C PRO A 179 -9.51 1.85 14.40
N PRO A 180 -10.00 1.02 15.34
CA PRO A 180 -10.29 1.50 16.68
C PRO A 180 -9.00 1.97 17.39
N PRO A 181 -9.06 2.93 18.32
CA PRO A 181 -7.90 3.37 19.09
C PRO A 181 -7.15 2.20 19.74
N GLY A 182 -5.83 2.19 19.60
CA GLY A 182 -4.96 1.12 20.09
C GLY A 182 -4.94 -0.15 19.22
N TRP A 183 -5.56 -0.14 18.04
CA TRP A 183 -5.50 -1.27 17.11
C TRP A 183 -4.06 -1.64 16.76
N GLN A 184 -3.82 -2.94 16.66
CA GLN A 184 -2.58 -3.53 16.17
C GLN A 184 -2.93 -4.67 15.22
N ALA A 185 -2.09 -4.87 14.20
CA ALA A 185 -2.24 -5.99 13.28
C ALA A 185 -2.12 -7.33 14.04
N ARG A 186 -3.05 -8.23 13.75
CA ARG A 186 -3.13 -9.59 14.34
C ARG A 186 -2.44 -10.63 13.47
N SER A 187 -2.35 -10.39 12.17
CA SER A 187 -1.59 -11.21 11.22
C SER A 187 -0.32 -10.49 10.72
N GLY A 188 0.58 -11.24 10.09
CA GLY A 188 1.78 -10.66 9.48
C GLY A 188 2.73 -9.98 10.49
N ARG A 189 3.43 -8.94 10.03
CA ARG A 189 4.43 -8.17 10.77
C ARG A 189 4.30 -6.66 10.56
N PHE A 190 3.14 -6.18 10.10
CA PHE A 190 2.86 -4.76 9.90
C PHE A 190 3.20 -3.94 11.15
N ARG A 191 3.84 -2.79 10.95
CA ARG A 191 4.18 -1.86 12.02
C ARG A 191 3.52 -0.52 11.76
N LEU A 192 2.84 -0.02 12.79
CA LEU A 192 2.40 1.37 12.81
C LEU A 192 3.62 2.29 12.78
N ASN A 193 3.49 3.44 12.12
CA ASN A 193 4.54 4.45 12.18
C ASN A 193 4.57 5.00 13.62
N GLY A 194 5.77 5.12 14.20
CA GLY A 194 5.97 5.60 15.56
C GLY A 194 6.36 7.07 15.61
#